data_AF-A0A640VMY4-F1
#
_entry.id   AF-A0A640VMY4-F1
#
_cell.length_a   1.000
_cell.length_b   1.000
_cell.length_c   1.000
_cell.angle_alpha   90.00
_cell.angle_beta   90.00
_cell.angle_gamma   90.00
#
_symmetry.space_group_name_H-M   'P 1'
#
loop_
_entity.id
_entity.type
_entity.pdbx_description
1 polymer ?
#
loop_
_entity_poly.entity_id
_entity_poly.type
_entity_poly.pdbx_seq_one_letter_code
_entity_poly.pdbx_strand_id
1 'polypeptide(L)'
;MSEIAALFFGATIIVFFSYERFNRASYDAGSRLERLITMLSPDKLRARRVVLQAWCLYTTALLLIYVLSCAYVEVLPEIDRTQLAGASNLPDSSDESKQSGSIGIPPGVSLGVALILVGLAPSVPILKRFENWLRQTAHRLAGIPTRVLSNSEELRTNAIDLKVEGDEKLLIPSGYWERREHYKKATSDQLTAPSDFANDIDLIFAVTAWLIDRRLKLSNVDMREKFQLLEDELRNRKDVMILELDERTNFVLGGAVSTQTSSGPATADETATEELKRRSWERVASDVNNLADDLCVLLALYVEHGFIQIDPVDQVEPRSKGIARAVPTTAVRQSARQQDLARARLLGFVWPILGDGLNKIQPSNTTPALFWSTILIFIVTLVWSYWPGLYEMELRWMGVPSTGYQRAGDYLVVAFNGFMIPMLIAVALRDAGLQSKTWINIWRAPHWTASLPQILMMLALAWFSAIFIVIAINFWNVAITQNQGFDRNGSFDVVRTAFEADALFILRGSIFAVLVVLLLDGISAQLPSLQKQKTWRSSLLWASRVAVIMGALGFCARTIRSIVAARVAEPPRPGLDAIDFGLIFYSTVYSALIGFVVVFFLSEVLLNQRQGKRYSLIPNITKPAE
;
A
#
# COMPACT_ATOMS: atom_id res chain seq x y z
N MET A 1 -36.18 21.38 -8.48
CA MET A 1 -35.61 20.63 -7.34
C MET A 1 -34.76 21.59 -6.53
N SER A 2 -34.85 21.57 -5.19
CA SER A 2 -33.93 22.36 -4.37
C SER A 2 -32.49 21.93 -4.65
N GLU A 3 -31.54 22.87 -4.63
CA GLU A 3 -30.11 22.61 -4.86
C GLU A 3 -29.58 21.47 -3.96
N ILE A 4 -30.07 21.46 -2.71
CA ILE A 4 -29.83 20.42 -1.72
C ILE A 4 -30.34 19.05 -2.20
N ALA A 5 -31.55 18.98 -2.76
CA ALA A 5 -32.10 17.72 -3.26
C ALA A 5 -31.28 17.16 -4.44
N ALA A 6 -30.77 18.02 -5.33
CA ALA A 6 -29.91 17.58 -6.43
C ALA A 6 -28.56 17.04 -5.94
N LEU A 7 -27.95 17.69 -4.93
CA LEU A 7 -26.71 17.23 -4.31
C LEU A 7 -26.89 15.88 -3.59
N PHE A 8 -27.97 15.72 -2.82
CA PHE A 8 -28.31 14.43 -2.19
C PHE A 8 -28.58 13.33 -3.21
N PHE A 9 -29.26 13.66 -4.30
CA PHE A 9 -29.55 12.69 -5.36
C PHE A 9 -28.26 12.24 -6.06
N GLY A 10 -27.36 13.18 -6.40
CA GLY A 10 -26.04 12.87 -6.94
C GLY A 10 -25.19 11.98 -6.00
N ALA A 11 -25.17 12.30 -4.70
CA ALA A 11 -24.51 11.48 -3.70
C ALA A 11 -25.09 10.05 -3.63
N THR A 12 -26.41 9.91 -3.71
CA THR A 12 -27.10 8.60 -3.68
C THR A 12 -26.71 7.73 -4.88
N ILE A 13 -26.64 8.33 -6.07
CA ILE A 13 -26.18 7.64 -7.29
C ILE A 13 -24.74 7.13 -7.11
N ILE A 14 -23.84 7.97 -6.57
CA ILE A 14 -22.45 7.57 -6.29
C ILE A 14 -22.40 6.37 -5.34
N VAL A 15 -23.15 6.41 -4.23
CA VAL A 15 -23.18 5.30 -3.26
C VAL A 15 -23.65 4.01 -3.92
N PHE A 16 -24.74 4.05 -4.70
CA PHE A 16 -25.31 2.86 -5.32
C PHE A 16 -24.36 2.20 -6.33
N PHE A 17 -23.78 2.99 -7.24
CA PHE A 17 -22.89 2.46 -8.28
C PHE A 17 -21.46 2.20 -7.80
N SER A 18 -21.05 2.76 -6.64
CA SER A 18 -19.72 2.54 -6.09
C SER A 18 -19.44 1.08 -5.77
N TYR A 19 -20.45 0.30 -5.36
CA TYR A 19 -20.26 -1.12 -4.99
C TYR A 19 -19.90 -1.98 -6.20
N GLU A 20 -20.63 -1.83 -7.30
CA GLU A 20 -20.36 -2.58 -8.54
C GLU A 20 -18.97 -2.24 -9.09
N ARG A 21 -18.57 -0.96 -9.07
CA ARG A 21 -17.23 -0.54 -9.53
C ARG A 21 -16.11 -1.02 -8.60
N PHE A 22 -16.35 -0.98 -7.29
CA PHE A 22 -15.42 -1.49 -6.30
C PHE A 22 -15.16 -3.00 -6.46
N ASN A 23 -16.18 -3.77 -6.85
CA ASN A 23 -16.10 -5.22 -7.01
C ASN A 23 -15.54 -5.69 -8.37
N ARG A 24 -15.31 -4.79 -9.32
CA ARG A 24 -14.63 -5.15 -10.58
C ARG A 24 -13.17 -5.55 -10.32
N ALA A 25 -12.69 -6.60 -10.97
CA ALA A 25 -11.30 -7.04 -10.88
C ALA A 25 -10.38 -5.94 -11.46
N SER A 26 -9.40 -5.51 -10.68
CA SER A 26 -8.61 -4.28 -10.95
C SER A 26 -7.15 -4.44 -10.57
N TYR A 27 -6.65 -5.67 -10.66
CA TYR A 27 -5.35 -6.04 -10.17
C TYR A 27 -4.36 -6.13 -11.32
N ASP A 28 -3.49 -5.13 -11.44
CA ASP A 28 -2.16 -5.23 -12.08
C ASP A 28 -1.12 -5.76 -11.09
N ALA A 29 -1.54 -6.55 -10.10
CA ALA A 29 -0.63 -7.14 -9.13
C ALA A 29 0.14 -8.26 -9.83
N GLY A 30 1.46 -8.10 -9.93
CA GLY A 30 2.34 -8.83 -10.85
C GLY A 30 2.15 -10.35 -10.95
N SER A 31 2.73 -10.92 -11.99
CA SER A 31 2.60 -12.30 -12.52
C SER A 31 2.20 -13.44 -11.57
N ARG A 32 2.62 -13.42 -10.30
CA ARG A 32 2.24 -14.40 -9.26
C ARG A 32 0.75 -14.40 -8.94
N LEU A 33 0.12 -13.23 -8.97
CA LEU A 33 -1.23 -13.03 -8.46
C LEU A 33 -2.30 -12.99 -9.54
N GLU A 34 -1.91 -12.51 -10.73
CA GLU A 34 -2.75 -12.46 -11.92
C GLU A 34 -3.29 -13.86 -12.29
N ARG A 35 -2.53 -14.92 -12.01
CA ARG A 35 -2.89 -16.31 -12.34
C ARG A 35 -3.98 -16.91 -11.45
N LEU A 36 -3.99 -16.59 -10.15
CA LEU A 36 -5.00 -17.08 -9.19
C LEU A 36 -6.18 -16.10 -9.02
N ILE A 37 -5.93 -14.78 -9.05
CA ILE A 37 -6.96 -13.77 -8.75
C ILE A 37 -7.85 -13.46 -9.95
N THR A 38 -7.44 -13.76 -11.18
CA THR A 38 -8.38 -13.71 -12.32
C THR A 38 -9.56 -14.67 -12.14
N MET A 39 -9.40 -15.73 -11.34
CA MET A 39 -10.47 -16.69 -11.03
C MET A 39 -11.29 -16.34 -9.78
N LEU A 40 -10.84 -15.40 -8.94
CA LEU A 40 -11.50 -15.02 -7.69
C LEU A 40 -11.87 -13.53 -7.66
N SER A 41 -13.18 -13.25 -7.60
CA SER A 41 -13.67 -11.89 -7.39
C SER A 41 -13.18 -11.31 -6.04
N PRO A 42 -12.96 -9.99 -5.92
CA PRO A 42 -12.44 -9.36 -4.69
C PRO A 42 -13.25 -9.70 -3.43
N ASP A 43 -14.58 -9.85 -3.58
CA ASP A 43 -15.50 -10.25 -2.51
C ASP A 43 -15.26 -11.69 -2.00
N LYS A 44 -14.58 -12.54 -2.78
CA LYS A 44 -14.19 -13.90 -2.39
C LYS A 44 -12.81 -13.97 -1.73
N LEU A 45 -12.02 -12.89 -1.73
CA LEU A 45 -10.67 -12.89 -1.17
C LEU A 45 -10.64 -12.55 0.34
N ARG A 46 -11.73 -11.99 0.89
CA ARG A 46 -11.79 -11.49 2.27
C ARG A 46 -13.15 -11.71 2.91
N ALA A 47 -13.19 -11.65 4.24
CA ALA A 47 -14.43 -11.63 5.00
C ALA A 47 -15.29 -10.40 4.63
N ARG A 48 -16.60 -10.63 4.42
CA ARG A 48 -17.59 -9.63 3.98
C ARG A 48 -17.55 -8.31 4.76
N ARG A 49 -17.28 -8.38 6.06
CA ARG A 49 -17.20 -7.19 6.93
C ARG A 49 -16.07 -6.25 6.53
N VAL A 50 -14.92 -6.79 6.12
CA VAL A 50 -13.76 -5.97 5.73
C VAL A 50 -13.91 -5.41 4.32
N VAL A 51 -14.50 -6.20 3.41
CA VAL A 51 -14.88 -5.72 2.08
C VAL A 51 -15.84 -4.53 2.20
N LEU A 52 -16.78 -4.58 3.14
CA LEU A 52 -17.72 -3.48 3.38
C LEU A 52 -17.04 -2.23 3.98
N GLN A 53 -16.05 -2.40 4.86
CA GLN A 53 -15.23 -1.28 5.36
C GLN A 53 -14.40 -0.63 4.22
N ALA A 54 -13.80 -1.45 3.37
CA ALA A 54 -13.03 -1.02 2.21
C ALA A 54 -13.90 -0.23 1.22
N TRP A 55 -15.09 -0.77 0.93
CA TRP A 55 -16.10 -0.11 0.13
C TRP A 55 -16.53 1.22 0.76
N CYS A 56 -16.80 1.25 2.07
CA CYS A 56 -17.16 2.48 2.76
C CYS A 56 -16.07 3.57 2.62
N LEU A 57 -14.78 3.21 2.75
CA LEU A 57 -13.67 4.14 2.51
C LEU A 57 -13.63 4.64 1.06
N TYR A 58 -13.77 3.73 0.10
CA TYR A 58 -13.83 4.06 -1.33
C TYR A 58 -14.97 5.02 -1.65
N THR A 59 -16.18 4.71 -1.17
CA THR A 59 -17.38 5.53 -1.38
C THR A 59 -17.26 6.88 -0.69
N THR A 60 -16.69 6.94 0.52
CA THR A 60 -16.47 8.20 1.24
C THR A 60 -15.49 9.09 0.48
N ALA A 61 -14.41 8.52 -0.08
CA ALA A 61 -13.46 9.28 -0.89
C ALA A 61 -14.10 9.81 -2.17
N LEU A 62 -14.93 9.01 -2.86
CA LEU A 62 -15.69 9.47 -4.03
C LEU A 62 -16.69 10.59 -3.68
N LEU A 63 -17.38 10.48 -2.54
CA LEU A 63 -18.28 11.52 -2.05
C LEU A 63 -17.53 12.81 -1.70
N LEU A 64 -16.34 12.69 -1.11
CA LEU A 64 -15.49 13.85 -0.82
C LEU A 64 -15.03 14.53 -2.10
N ILE A 65 -14.59 13.76 -3.11
CA ILE A 65 -14.24 14.30 -4.43
C ILE A 65 -15.45 14.95 -5.08
N TYR A 66 -16.63 14.34 -4.96
CA TYR A 66 -17.88 14.89 -5.48
C TYR A 66 -18.19 16.27 -4.88
N VAL A 67 -18.15 16.37 -3.55
CA VAL A 67 -18.39 17.63 -2.82
C VAL A 67 -17.32 18.66 -3.16
N LEU A 68 -16.04 18.29 -3.16
CA LEU A 68 -14.95 19.18 -3.55
C LEU A 68 -15.07 19.65 -5.00
N SER A 69 -15.48 18.77 -5.94
CA SER A 69 -15.66 19.15 -7.33
C SER A 69 -16.82 20.12 -7.48
N CYS A 70 -17.93 19.90 -6.77
CA CYS A 70 -19.06 20.83 -6.77
C CYS A 70 -18.67 22.19 -6.17
N ALA A 71 -17.96 22.19 -5.04
CA ALA A 71 -17.44 23.41 -4.42
C ALA A 71 -16.40 24.11 -5.30
N TYR A 72 -15.55 23.36 -6.01
CA TYR A 72 -14.56 23.91 -6.92
C TYR A 72 -15.20 24.63 -8.10
N VAL A 73 -16.30 24.12 -8.65
CA VAL A 73 -17.06 24.82 -9.71
C VAL A 73 -17.66 26.13 -9.21
N GLU A 74 -18.06 26.20 -7.94
CA GLU A 74 -18.59 27.43 -7.33
C GLU A 74 -17.49 28.44 -6.97
N VAL A 75 -16.34 27.95 -6.51
CA VAL A 75 -15.19 28.78 -6.11
C VAL A 75 -14.43 29.32 -7.33
N LEU A 76 -14.48 28.67 -8.49
CA LEU A 76 -13.85 29.13 -9.73
C LEU A 76 -14.17 30.60 -10.07
N PRO A 77 -15.44 31.05 -10.12
CA PRO A 77 -15.78 32.45 -10.38
C PRO A 77 -15.44 33.44 -9.23
N GLU A 78 -15.06 32.96 -8.04
CA GLU A 78 -14.65 33.82 -6.90
C GLU A 78 -13.12 33.89 -6.73
N ILE A 79 -12.39 32.83 -7.09
CA ILE A 79 -10.92 32.87 -7.29
C ILE A 79 -10.56 33.73 -8.51
N ASP A 80 -11.44 33.77 -9.53
CA ASP A 80 -11.37 34.65 -10.71
C ASP A 80 -11.13 36.13 -10.35
N ARG A 81 -11.57 36.56 -9.15
CA ARG A 81 -11.42 37.93 -8.67
C ARG A 81 -10.19 38.18 -7.82
N THR A 82 -9.52 37.15 -7.28
CA THR A 82 -8.64 37.36 -6.12
C THR A 82 -7.21 36.86 -6.19
N GLN A 83 -6.77 35.98 -7.10
CA GLN A 83 -5.35 35.53 -7.04
C GLN A 83 -4.66 35.24 -8.38
N LEU A 84 -3.87 36.20 -8.86
CA LEU A 84 -2.42 36.02 -8.98
C LEU A 84 -1.71 37.38 -8.99
N ALA A 85 -1.02 37.69 -7.89
CA ALA A 85 -0.04 38.77 -7.83
C ALA A 85 1.07 38.51 -8.87
N GLY A 86 0.98 39.22 -9.99
CA GLY A 86 1.80 39.07 -11.19
C GLY A 86 1.16 39.74 -12.41
N ALA A 87 -0.17 39.90 -12.43
CA ALA A 87 -0.87 40.74 -13.39
C ALA A 87 -1.51 41.93 -12.67
N SER A 88 -0.67 42.85 -12.19
CA SER A 88 -1.13 44.18 -11.79
C SER A 88 -1.56 44.94 -13.05
N ASN A 89 -2.82 45.39 -13.07
CA ASN A 89 -3.47 46.34 -14.00
C ASN A 89 -4.36 45.75 -15.10
N LEU A 90 -5.60 45.39 -14.76
CA LEU A 90 -6.74 45.56 -15.68
C LEU A 90 -7.97 46.09 -14.90
N PRO A 91 -8.72 47.07 -15.45
CA PRO A 91 -9.81 47.75 -14.74
C PRO A 91 -11.09 46.90 -14.65
N ASP A 92 -11.77 47.05 -13.52
CA ASP A 92 -13.05 46.44 -13.16
C ASP A 92 -14.17 46.72 -14.18
N SER A 93 -15.02 45.72 -14.41
CA SER A 93 -16.36 45.98 -14.93
C SER A 93 -17.42 45.10 -14.25
N SER A 94 -18.45 45.79 -13.78
CA SER A 94 -19.79 45.35 -13.37
C SER A 94 -19.98 44.63 -12.03
N ASP A 95 -20.51 45.43 -11.10
CA ASP A 95 -21.46 45.05 -10.05
C ASP A 95 -22.55 44.10 -10.55
N GLU A 96 -22.70 42.94 -9.91
CA GLU A 96 -24.00 42.31 -9.75
C GLU A 96 -24.14 41.69 -8.35
N SER A 97 -25.22 42.08 -7.70
CA SER A 97 -25.65 41.68 -6.36
C SER A 97 -26.04 40.20 -6.28
N LYS A 98 -25.32 39.39 -5.48
CA LYS A 98 -25.81 38.06 -5.07
C LYS A 98 -26.66 38.18 -3.80
N GLN A 99 -27.93 37.80 -3.93
CA GLN A 99 -28.86 37.57 -2.83
C GLN A 99 -28.33 36.47 -1.88
N SER A 100 -28.42 36.76 -0.58
CA SER A 100 -28.07 35.85 0.51
C SER A 100 -29.11 34.73 0.60
N GLY A 101 -28.73 33.48 0.33
CA GLY A 101 -29.54 32.30 0.68
C GLY A 101 -29.50 31.08 -0.26
N SER A 102 -28.91 31.15 -1.45
CA SER A 102 -28.70 29.96 -2.29
C SER A 102 -27.31 29.38 -2.08
N ILE A 103 -27.18 28.05 -2.14
CA ILE A 103 -25.91 27.33 -2.02
C ILE A 103 -25.07 27.48 -3.31
N GLY A 104 -25.46 28.34 -4.26
CA GLY A 104 -24.64 28.73 -5.42
C GLY A 104 -24.36 27.62 -6.44
N ILE A 105 -24.65 26.34 -6.12
CA ILE A 105 -24.38 25.19 -6.97
C ILE A 105 -25.59 24.93 -7.88
N PRO A 106 -25.47 25.13 -9.21
CA PRO A 106 -26.54 24.83 -10.14
C PRO A 106 -26.88 23.32 -10.09
N PRO A 107 -28.16 22.92 -10.02
CA PRO A 107 -28.57 21.51 -9.95
C PRO A 107 -28.03 20.65 -11.10
N GLY A 108 -27.82 21.25 -12.28
CA GLY A 108 -27.25 20.57 -13.44
C GLY A 108 -25.76 20.22 -13.27
N VAL A 109 -25.00 21.05 -12.55
CA VAL A 109 -23.58 20.81 -12.26
C VAL A 109 -23.43 19.66 -11.27
N SER A 110 -24.21 19.68 -10.19
CA SER A 110 -24.13 18.63 -9.16
C SER A 110 -24.56 17.27 -9.72
N LEU A 111 -25.56 17.22 -10.60
CA LEU A 111 -25.95 15.98 -11.27
C LEU A 111 -24.90 15.55 -12.32
N GLY A 112 -24.42 16.50 -13.13
CA GLY A 112 -23.42 16.23 -14.18
C GLY A 112 -22.12 15.67 -13.61
N VAL A 113 -21.59 16.27 -12.54
CA VAL A 113 -20.39 15.80 -11.85
C VAL A 113 -20.61 14.40 -11.25
N ALA A 114 -21.78 14.12 -10.67
CA ALA A 114 -22.10 12.78 -10.16
C ALA A 114 -22.12 11.72 -11.27
N LEU A 115 -22.73 12.02 -12.43
CA LEU A 115 -22.79 11.09 -13.56
C LEU A 115 -21.41 10.86 -14.21
N ILE A 116 -20.59 11.92 -14.29
CA ILE A 116 -19.19 11.82 -14.73
C ILE A 116 -18.39 10.93 -13.77
N LEU A 117 -18.51 11.18 -12.46
CA LEU A 117 -17.83 10.38 -11.44
C LEU A 117 -18.27 8.93 -11.43
N VAL A 118 -19.53 8.63 -11.75
CA VAL A 118 -20.09 7.27 -11.79
C VAL A 118 -19.79 6.53 -13.11
N GLY A 119 -19.20 7.22 -14.10
CA GLY A 119 -18.66 6.58 -15.30
C GLY A 119 -19.63 6.50 -16.47
N LEU A 120 -20.70 7.30 -16.48
CA LEU A 120 -21.51 7.53 -17.68
C LEU A 120 -20.76 8.36 -18.75
N ALA A 121 -19.63 8.96 -18.39
CA ALA A 121 -18.65 9.53 -19.31
C ALA A 121 -17.33 8.71 -19.25
N PRO A 122 -17.26 7.53 -19.90
CA PRO A 122 -16.02 6.75 -20.02
C PRO A 122 -14.94 7.44 -20.88
N SER A 123 -15.24 8.62 -21.42
CA SER A 123 -14.43 9.36 -22.38
C SER A 123 -13.21 10.07 -21.81
N VAL A 124 -13.07 10.17 -20.48
CA VAL A 124 -11.90 10.80 -19.86
C VAL A 124 -10.95 9.74 -19.29
N PRO A 125 -9.87 9.37 -20.02
CA PRO A 125 -8.94 8.33 -19.59
C PRO A 125 -8.25 8.65 -18.26
N ILE A 126 -8.13 9.94 -17.91
CA ILE A 126 -7.54 10.41 -16.65
C ILE A 126 -8.41 10.03 -15.45
N LEU A 127 -9.73 10.24 -15.52
CA LEU A 127 -10.67 9.88 -14.46
C LEU A 127 -10.69 8.36 -14.24
N LYS A 128 -10.60 7.57 -15.31
CA LYS A 128 -10.49 6.11 -15.23
C LYS A 128 -9.20 5.67 -14.53
N ARG A 129 -8.06 6.29 -14.85
CA ARG A 129 -6.77 6.01 -14.17
C ARG A 129 -6.81 6.38 -12.69
N PHE A 130 -7.37 7.54 -12.37
CA PHE A 130 -7.50 7.98 -10.99
C PHE A 130 -8.47 7.10 -10.19
N GLU A 131 -9.63 6.74 -10.76
CA GLU A 131 -10.56 5.80 -10.15
C GLU A 131 -9.91 4.43 -9.91
N ASN A 132 -9.17 3.91 -10.89
CA ASN A 132 -8.40 2.68 -10.73
C ASN A 132 -7.40 2.79 -9.58
N TRP A 133 -6.68 3.89 -9.50
CA TRP A 133 -5.75 4.18 -8.40
C TRP A 133 -6.47 4.25 -7.05
N LEU A 134 -7.61 4.94 -6.97
CA LEU A 134 -8.39 5.11 -5.73
C LEU A 134 -8.99 3.77 -5.26
N ARG A 135 -9.47 2.95 -6.19
CA ARG A 135 -9.94 1.58 -5.94
C ARG A 135 -8.81 0.65 -5.49
N GLN A 136 -7.68 0.65 -6.19
CA GLN A 136 -6.50 -0.12 -5.80
C GLN A 136 -5.97 0.32 -4.42
N THR A 137 -6.01 1.62 -4.14
CA THR A 137 -5.64 2.16 -2.83
C THR A 137 -6.61 1.66 -1.77
N ALA A 138 -7.93 1.76 -1.97
CA ALA A 138 -8.92 1.25 -1.03
C ALA A 138 -8.77 -0.27 -0.78
N HIS A 139 -8.50 -1.04 -1.84
CA HIS A 139 -8.18 -2.46 -1.74
C HIS A 139 -6.92 -2.70 -0.90
N ARG A 140 -5.83 -1.96 -1.14
CA ARG A 140 -4.60 -2.02 -0.35
C ARG A 140 -4.81 -1.64 1.11
N LEU A 141 -5.58 -0.58 1.40
CA LEU A 141 -5.89 -0.14 2.76
C LEU A 141 -6.65 -1.24 3.52
N ALA A 142 -7.54 -1.90 2.81
CA ALA A 142 -8.28 -3.04 3.32
C ALA A 142 -7.53 -4.36 3.15
N GLY A 143 -6.23 -4.38 2.85
CA GLY A 143 -5.44 -5.60 2.79
C GLY A 143 -5.83 -6.61 1.69
N ILE A 144 -6.62 -6.19 0.70
CA ILE A 144 -7.04 -7.02 -0.44
C ILE A 144 -6.09 -6.72 -1.59
N PRO A 145 -5.23 -7.65 -2.04
CA PRO A 145 -4.97 -9.00 -1.56
C PRO A 145 -3.74 -9.08 -0.63
N THR A 146 -3.09 -7.95 -0.34
CA THR A 146 -1.77 -7.85 0.32
C THR A 146 -1.65 -8.64 1.61
N ARG A 147 -2.75 -8.83 2.37
CA ARG A 147 -2.78 -9.66 3.58
C ARG A 147 -2.70 -11.15 3.28
N VAL A 148 -3.40 -11.62 2.26
CA VAL A 148 -3.34 -13.02 1.83
C VAL A 148 -1.92 -13.33 1.36
N LEU A 149 -1.29 -12.41 0.61
CA LEU A 149 0.11 -12.55 0.18
C LEU A 149 1.08 -12.52 1.36
N SER A 150 0.91 -11.60 2.32
CA SER A 150 1.79 -11.53 3.48
C SER A 150 1.69 -12.80 4.32
N ASN A 151 0.47 -13.31 4.49
CA ASN A 151 0.22 -14.57 5.20
C ASN A 151 0.83 -15.76 4.44
N SER A 152 0.69 -15.81 3.11
CA SER A 152 1.32 -16.88 2.32
C SER A 152 2.85 -16.82 2.36
N GLU A 153 3.43 -15.61 2.38
CA GLU A 153 4.88 -15.44 2.49
C GLU A 153 5.38 -15.80 3.90
N GLU A 154 4.60 -15.53 4.93
CA GLU A 154 4.90 -15.99 6.29
C GLU A 154 4.80 -17.52 6.41
N LEU A 155 3.80 -18.16 5.79
CA LEU A 155 3.76 -19.63 5.64
C LEU A 155 5.00 -20.15 4.93
N ARG A 156 5.43 -19.47 3.86
CA ARG A 156 6.59 -19.87 3.07
C ARG A 156 7.87 -19.90 3.88
N THR A 157 8.03 -18.95 4.80
CA THR A 157 9.22 -18.89 5.67
C THR A 157 9.25 -19.98 6.75
N ASN A 158 8.12 -20.63 7.02
CA ASN A 158 8.05 -21.74 7.96
C ASN A 158 8.26 -23.05 7.20
N ALA A 159 9.15 -23.92 7.70
CA ALA A 159 9.27 -25.26 7.16
C ALA A 159 8.26 -26.18 7.87
N ILE A 160 7.57 -27.05 7.12
CA ILE A 160 6.66 -28.06 7.71
C ILE A 160 7.44 -29.15 8.48
N ASP A 161 8.77 -29.25 8.26
CA ASP A 161 9.72 -30.24 8.84
C ASP A 161 9.07 -31.61 9.09
N LEU A 162 8.85 -32.34 8.00
CA LEU A 162 8.29 -33.69 8.04
C LEU A 162 9.42 -34.72 8.15
N LYS A 163 9.39 -35.51 9.23
CA LYS A 163 10.35 -36.59 9.46
C LYS A 163 9.74 -37.91 9.04
N VAL A 164 10.58 -38.79 8.49
CA VAL A 164 10.18 -40.12 8.01
C VAL A 164 9.95 -41.09 9.19
N GLU A 165 10.35 -40.71 10.40
CA GLU A 165 10.34 -41.57 11.58
C GLU A 165 9.07 -41.41 12.44
N GLY A 166 8.54 -42.52 12.94
CA GLY A 166 7.42 -42.55 13.89
C GLY A 166 6.03 -42.44 13.26
N ASP A 167 5.10 -41.82 13.99
CA ASP A 167 3.70 -41.64 13.56
C ASP A 167 3.55 -40.72 12.33
N GLU A 168 4.62 -39.99 11.95
CA GLU A 168 4.65 -39.06 10.82
C GLU A 168 4.62 -39.76 9.47
N LYS A 169 5.03 -41.04 9.39
CA LYS A 169 4.90 -41.86 8.17
C LYS A 169 3.45 -41.99 7.70
N LEU A 170 2.48 -41.81 8.61
CA LEU A 170 1.05 -41.83 8.30
C LEU A 170 0.56 -40.52 7.67
N LEU A 171 1.30 -39.41 7.74
CA LEU A 171 0.83 -38.10 7.28
C LEU A 171 0.68 -38.01 5.76
N ILE A 172 1.53 -38.72 5.02
CA ILE A 172 1.58 -38.71 3.55
C ILE A 172 1.50 -40.16 3.05
N PRO A 173 0.80 -40.45 1.92
CA PRO A 173 0.86 -41.75 1.24
C PRO A 173 2.29 -42.27 1.02
N SER A 174 2.50 -43.58 1.18
CA SER A 174 3.82 -44.23 1.06
C SER A 174 4.54 -43.93 -0.24
N GLY A 175 3.82 -43.88 -1.37
CA GLY A 175 4.42 -43.59 -2.67
C GLY A 175 5.02 -42.19 -2.80
N TYR A 176 4.54 -41.20 -2.04
CA TYR A 176 5.13 -39.86 -2.04
C TYR A 176 6.41 -39.78 -1.21
N TRP A 177 6.55 -40.61 -0.18
CA TRP A 177 7.80 -40.72 0.58
C TRP A 177 8.93 -41.30 -0.27
N GLU A 178 8.63 -42.33 -1.05
CA GLU A 178 9.59 -42.94 -1.99
C GLU A 178 10.03 -41.93 -3.06
N ARG A 179 9.08 -41.20 -3.64
CA ARG A 179 9.36 -40.10 -4.59
C ARG A 179 10.22 -39.00 -3.98
N ARG A 180 9.89 -38.55 -2.77
CA ARG A 180 10.62 -37.49 -2.06
C ARG A 180 12.09 -37.85 -1.89
N GLU A 181 12.40 -39.04 -1.36
CA GLU A 181 13.78 -39.47 -1.14
C GLU A 181 14.54 -39.62 -2.47
N HIS A 182 13.85 -40.10 -3.52
CA HIS A 182 14.43 -40.20 -4.85
C HIS A 182 14.78 -38.84 -5.45
N TYR A 183 13.85 -37.87 -5.38
CA TYR A 183 14.09 -36.51 -5.89
C TYR A 183 15.19 -35.81 -5.10
N LYS A 184 15.21 -35.95 -3.76
CA LYS A 184 16.26 -35.37 -2.92
C LYS A 184 17.65 -35.90 -3.29
N LYS A 185 17.77 -37.19 -3.58
CA LYS A 185 19.03 -37.80 -4.02
C LYS A 185 19.44 -37.35 -5.42
N ALA A 186 18.48 -37.20 -6.34
CA ALA A 186 18.76 -36.73 -7.71
C ALA A 186 19.20 -35.25 -7.76
N THR A 187 18.76 -34.45 -6.78
CA THR A 187 18.94 -32.99 -6.79
C THR A 187 20.11 -32.48 -5.95
N SER A 188 20.72 -33.32 -5.09
CA SER A 188 21.78 -32.91 -4.15
C SER A 188 22.98 -32.24 -4.83
N ASP A 189 23.30 -32.69 -6.04
CA ASP A 189 24.52 -32.29 -6.76
C ASP A 189 24.22 -31.36 -7.94
N GLN A 190 22.93 -31.16 -8.29
CA GLN A 190 22.51 -30.47 -9.52
C GLN A 190 21.84 -29.11 -9.29
N LEU A 191 21.49 -28.77 -8.04
CA LEU A 191 20.80 -27.53 -7.69
C LEU A 191 21.64 -26.64 -6.78
N THR A 192 21.48 -25.33 -6.95
CA THR A 192 22.16 -24.31 -6.14
C THR A 192 21.63 -24.28 -4.69
N ALA A 193 20.36 -24.66 -4.48
CA ALA A 193 19.69 -24.70 -3.16
C ALA A 193 18.82 -25.96 -3.02
N PRO A 194 19.41 -27.15 -2.80
CA PRO A 194 18.66 -28.42 -2.76
C PRO A 194 17.76 -28.55 -1.52
N SER A 195 18.08 -27.85 -0.43
CA SER A 195 17.24 -27.82 0.79
C SER A 195 15.90 -27.15 0.55
N ASP A 196 15.87 -26.06 -0.21
CA ASP A 196 14.66 -25.29 -0.46
C ASP A 196 13.71 -26.09 -1.34
N PHE A 197 14.25 -26.72 -2.39
CA PHE A 197 13.51 -27.65 -3.23
C PHE A 197 12.89 -28.81 -2.45
N ALA A 198 13.62 -29.42 -1.50
CA ALA A 198 13.08 -30.50 -0.68
C ALA A 198 11.92 -30.02 0.22
N ASN A 199 12.05 -28.85 0.83
CA ASN A 199 10.99 -28.25 1.65
C ASN A 199 9.74 -27.94 0.81
N ASP A 200 9.91 -27.54 -0.46
CA ASP A 200 8.80 -27.24 -1.37
C ASP A 200 8.01 -28.49 -1.73
N ILE A 201 8.71 -29.57 -2.04
CA ILE A 201 8.09 -30.87 -2.32
C ILE A 201 7.33 -31.39 -1.09
N ASP A 202 7.90 -31.23 0.11
CA ASP A 202 7.25 -31.61 1.37
C ASP A 202 5.96 -30.82 1.59
N LEU A 203 6.00 -29.51 1.37
CA LEU A 203 4.83 -28.65 1.44
C LEU A 203 3.75 -29.09 0.44
N ILE A 204 4.12 -29.30 -0.82
CA ILE A 204 3.20 -29.69 -1.88
C ILE A 204 2.52 -31.02 -1.55
N PHE A 205 3.28 -32.05 -1.16
CA PHE A 205 2.73 -33.36 -0.85
C PHE A 205 1.86 -33.36 0.41
N ALA A 206 2.26 -32.64 1.45
CA ALA A 206 1.48 -32.52 2.67
C ALA A 206 0.16 -31.77 2.42
N VAL A 207 0.22 -30.57 1.84
CA VAL A 207 -0.98 -29.73 1.60
C VAL A 207 -1.93 -30.44 0.64
N THR A 208 -1.43 -31.09 -0.42
CA THR A 208 -2.28 -31.84 -1.34
C THR A 208 -2.96 -33.02 -0.63
N ALA A 209 -2.19 -33.85 0.08
CA ALA A 209 -2.74 -35.03 0.73
C ALA A 209 -3.76 -34.68 1.83
N TRP A 210 -3.51 -33.59 2.56
CA TRP A 210 -4.36 -33.17 3.68
C TRP A 210 -5.62 -32.44 3.22
N LEU A 211 -5.47 -31.47 2.32
CA LEU A 211 -6.54 -30.54 1.94
C LEU A 211 -7.20 -30.94 0.62
N ILE A 212 -6.44 -31.06 -0.47
CA ILE A 212 -6.97 -31.30 -1.83
C ILE A 212 -7.58 -32.70 -1.94
N ASP A 213 -6.91 -33.72 -1.40
CA ASP A 213 -7.40 -35.11 -1.40
C ASP A 213 -8.46 -35.38 -0.32
N ARG A 214 -8.95 -34.33 0.34
CA ARG A 214 -10.07 -34.35 1.31
C ARG A 214 -9.88 -35.31 2.48
N ARG A 215 -8.63 -35.60 2.86
CA ARG A 215 -8.36 -36.44 4.04
C ARG A 215 -8.72 -35.72 5.34
N LEU A 216 -8.62 -34.39 5.38
CA LEU A 216 -9.14 -33.56 6.47
C LEU A 216 -10.57 -33.08 6.16
N LYS A 217 -11.46 -33.24 7.15
CA LYS A 217 -12.79 -32.62 7.12
C LYS A 217 -12.64 -31.15 7.52
N LEU A 218 -12.79 -30.25 6.55
CA LEU A 218 -12.84 -28.81 6.79
C LEU A 218 -14.25 -28.38 7.17
N SER A 219 -14.37 -27.32 7.97
CA SER A 219 -15.66 -26.70 8.26
C SER A 219 -16.19 -25.94 7.03
N ASN A 220 -17.52 -25.85 6.88
CA ASN A 220 -18.20 -25.04 5.86
C ASN A 220 -18.02 -25.53 4.39
N VAL A 221 -18.71 -26.62 4.06
CA VAL A 221 -18.67 -27.27 2.72
C VAL A 221 -19.14 -26.33 1.60
N ASP A 222 -20.14 -25.49 1.86
CA ASP A 222 -20.77 -24.60 0.87
C ASP A 222 -19.82 -23.51 0.37
N MET A 223 -18.94 -23.00 1.23
CA MET A 223 -17.93 -22.02 0.84
C MET A 223 -16.77 -22.65 0.07
N ARG A 224 -16.49 -23.95 0.30
CA ARG A 224 -15.42 -24.68 -0.40
C ARG A 224 -15.77 -24.92 -1.88
N GLU A 225 -17.05 -25.07 -2.20
CA GLU A 225 -17.53 -25.15 -3.58
C GLU A 225 -17.07 -23.96 -4.42
N LYS A 226 -16.96 -22.77 -3.81
CA LYS A 226 -16.47 -21.55 -4.48
C LYS A 226 -14.99 -21.60 -4.86
N PHE A 227 -14.21 -22.51 -4.25
CA PHE A 227 -12.78 -22.71 -4.50
C PHE A 227 -12.47 -24.00 -5.27
N GLN A 228 -13.48 -24.80 -5.67
CA GLN A 228 -13.26 -26.05 -6.39
C GLN A 228 -12.47 -25.88 -7.68
N LEU A 229 -12.80 -24.86 -8.48
CA LEU A 229 -12.06 -24.55 -9.71
C LEU A 229 -10.57 -24.32 -9.46
N LEU A 230 -10.24 -23.70 -8.32
CA LEU A 230 -8.86 -23.45 -7.94
C LEU A 230 -8.17 -24.72 -7.42
N GLU A 231 -8.87 -25.52 -6.62
CA GLU A 231 -8.38 -26.83 -6.15
C GLU A 231 -8.08 -27.78 -7.33
N ASP A 232 -8.95 -27.80 -8.34
CA ASP A 232 -8.81 -28.64 -9.52
C ASP A 232 -7.62 -28.20 -10.40
N GLU A 233 -7.43 -26.89 -10.59
CA GLU A 233 -6.28 -26.35 -11.32
C GLU A 233 -4.95 -26.68 -10.61
N LEU A 234 -4.90 -26.51 -9.28
CA LEU A 234 -3.71 -26.84 -8.50
C LEU A 234 -3.43 -28.35 -8.50
N ARG A 235 -4.47 -29.18 -8.48
CA ARG A 235 -4.35 -30.63 -8.62
C ARG A 235 -3.75 -31.00 -9.98
N ASN A 236 -4.28 -30.44 -11.07
CA ASN A 236 -3.77 -30.69 -12.43
C ASN A 236 -2.30 -30.30 -12.54
N ARG A 237 -1.92 -29.11 -12.04
CA ARG A 237 -0.53 -28.64 -12.07
C ARG A 237 0.42 -29.53 -11.27
N LYS A 238 -0.02 -29.99 -10.10
CA LYS A 238 0.75 -30.93 -9.29
C LYS A 238 0.95 -32.27 -10.04
N ASP A 239 -0.08 -32.79 -10.69
CA ASP A 239 0.02 -34.05 -11.44
C ASP A 239 0.98 -33.92 -12.65
N VAL A 240 0.93 -32.79 -13.37
CA VAL A 240 1.90 -32.47 -14.43
C VAL A 240 3.33 -32.36 -13.89
N MET A 241 3.51 -31.67 -12.76
CA MET A 241 4.82 -31.53 -12.11
C MET A 241 5.39 -32.87 -11.67
N ILE A 242 4.57 -33.76 -11.08
CA ILE A 242 5.01 -35.10 -10.68
C ILE A 242 5.44 -35.91 -11.91
N LEU A 243 4.68 -35.83 -13.00
CA LEU A 243 5.01 -36.53 -14.24
C LEU A 243 6.34 -36.05 -14.81
N GLU A 244 6.59 -34.74 -14.85
CA GLU A 244 7.86 -34.18 -15.32
C GLU A 244 9.05 -34.60 -14.41
N LEU A 245 8.85 -34.64 -13.10
CA LEU A 245 9.87 -35.10 -12.14
C LEU A 245 10.13 -36.61 -12.25
N ASP A 246 9.08 -37.42 -12.42
CA ASP A 246 9.19 -38.87 -12.61
C ASP A 246 9.92 -39.19 -13.92
N GLU A 247 9.60 -38.50 -15.02
CA GLU A 247 10.29 -38.63 -16.32
C GLU A 247 11.76 -38.25 -16.22
N ARG A 248 12.08 -37.12 -15.57
CA ARG A 248 13.46 -36.64 -15.45
C ARG A 248 14.34 -37.50 -14.55
N THR A 249 13.74 -38.08 -13.51
CA THR A 249 14.47 -38.95 -12.59
C THR A 249 14.43 -40.42 -12.98
N ASN A 250 13.66 -40.79 -14.01
CA ASN A 250 13.33 -42.18 -14.36
C ASN A 250 12.74 -42.96 -13.17
N PHE A 251 11.94 -42.28 -12.33
CA PHE A 251 11.33 -42.92 -11.17
C PHE A 251 10.17 -43.81 -11.60
N VAL A 252 10.21 -45.08 -11.17
CA VAL A 252 9.11 -46.03 -11.32
C VAL A 252 8.71 -46.51 -9.93
N LEU A 253 7.45 -46.28 -9.55
CA LEU A 253 6.90 -46.67 -8.25
C LEU A 253 7.03 -48.20 -8.08
N GLY A 254 7.81 -48.65 -7.10
CA GLY A 254 8.08 -50.08 -6.85
C GLY A 254 9.13 -50.73 -7.77
N GLY A 255 9.81 -49.96 -8.62
CA GLY A 255 10.91 -50.44 -9.47
C GLY A 255 12.25 -50.46 -8.76
N ALA A 256 13.05 -51.51 -8.96
CA ALA A 256 14.42 -51.58 -8.43
C ALA A 256 15.31 -50.50 -9.08
N VAL A 257 15.95 -49.68 -8.24
CA VAL A 257 16.85 -48.59 -8.63
C VAL A 257 17.98 -49.13 -9.51
N SER A 258 17.93 -48.88 -10.83
CA SER A 258 19.05 -49.17 -11.73
C SER A 258 20.14 -48.12 -11.51
N THR A 259 21.15 -48.47 -10.73
CA THR A 259 22.30 -47.60 -10.48
C THR A 259 23.24 -47.71 -11.68
N GLN A 260 23.08 -46.86 -12.70
CA GLN A 260 24.09 -46.72 -13.76
C GLN A 260 25.12 -45.68 -13.32
N THR A 261 26.23 -46.19 -12.76
CA THR A 261 27.42 -45.41 -12.45
C THR A 261 28.32 -45.43 -13.69
N SER A 262 28.30 -44.38 -14.51
CA SER A 262 29.31 -44.16 -15.55
C SER A 262 30.30 -43.10 -15.09
N SER A 263 31.44 -43.54 -14.55
CA SER A 263 32.58 -42.68 -14.21
C SER A 263 33.62 -42.74 -15.33
N GLY A 264 33.67 -41.69 -16.16
CA GLY A 264 34.72 -41.45 -17.16
C GLY A 264 35.24 -40.00 -17.06
N PRO A 265 36.49 -39.71 -17.46
CA PRO A 265 37.10 -38.40 -17.27
C PRO A 265 36.51 -37.34 -18.21
N ALA A 266 36.16 -36.19 -17.63
CA ALA A 266 35.38 -35.14 -18.29
C ALA A 266 36.08 -34.46 -19.46
N THR A 267 35.41 -34.46 -20.62
CA THR A 267 35.77 -33.65 -21.78
C THR A 267 35.00 -32.32 -21.79
N ALA A 268 35.47 -31.32 -22.53
CA ALA A 268 34.84 -29.99 -22.59
C ALA A 268 33.38 -29.98 -23.10
N ASP A 269 32.93 -31.05 -23.79
CA ASP A 269 31.53 -31.22 -24.20
C ASP A 269 30.63 -31.73 -23.04
N GLU A 270 31.19 -32.42 -22.05
CA GLU A 270 30.43 -32.88 -20.88
C GLU A 270 30.07 -31.72 -19.95
N THR A 271 30.93 -30.71 -19.80
CA THR A 271 30.64 -29.54 -18.95
C THR A 271 29.54 -28.66 -19.53
N ALA A 272 29.45 -28.51 -20.85
CA ALA A 272 28.35 -27.83 -21.53
C ALA A 272 27.02 -28.59 -21.37
N THR A 273 27.08 -29.92 -21.37
CA THR A 273 25.92 -30.79 -21.18
C THR A 273 25.44 -30.77 -19.72
N GLU A 274 26.34 -30.72 -18.75
CA GLU A 274 26.03 -30.59 -17.32
C GLU A 274 25.43 -29.21 -16.98
N GLU A 275 25.93 -28.12 -17.56
CA GLU A 275 25.35 -26.78 -17.37
C GLU A 275 23.93 -26.67 -17.97
N LEU A 276 23.68 -27.32 -19.12
CA LEU A 276 22.34 -27.41 -19.70
C LEU A 276 21.38 -28.22 -18.80
N LYS A 277 21.84 -29.34 -18.23
CA LYS A 277 21.08 -30.13 -17.26
C LYS A 277 20.77 -29.30 -16.01
N ARG A 278 21.75 -28.59 -15.45
CA ARG A 278 21.57 -27.69 -14.30
C ARG A 278 20.52 -26.62 -14.56
N ARG A 279 20.62 -25.90 -15.69
CA ARG A 279 19.61 -24.89 -16.06
C ARG A 279 18.22 -25.49 -16.24
N SER A 280 18.14 -26.71 -16.75
CA SER A 280 16.89 -27.44 -16.88
C SER A 280 16.28 -27.77 -15.51
N TRP A 281 17.09 -28.18 -14.54
CA TRP A 281 16.66 -28.40 -13.16
C TRP A 281 16.28 -27.12 -12.43
N GLU A 282 16.98 -26.02 -12.68
CA GLU A 282 16.63 -24.71 -12.12
C GLU A 282 15.26 -24.22 -12.61
N ARG A 283 14.89 -24.53 -13.86
CA ARG A 283 13.52 -24.25 -14.36
C ARG A 283 12.47 -25.07 -13.62
N VAL A 284 12.68 -26.38 -13.48
CA VAL A 284 11.72 -27.24 -12.75
C VAL A 284 11.64 -26.85 -11.28
N ALA A 285 12.77 -26.55 -10.63
CA ALA A 285 12.79 -26.06 -9.27
C ALA A 285 12.05 -24.72 -9.15
N SER A 286 12.16 -23.84 -10.13
CA SER A 286 11.35 -22.61 -10.18
C SER A 286 9.85 -22.91 -10.30
N ASP A 287 9.45 -23.92 -11.08
CA ASP A 287 8.04 -24.30 -11.23
C ASP A 287 7.47 -24.97 -9.97
N VAL A 288 8.27 -25.80 -9.30
CA VAL A 288 7.97 -26.38 -7.98
C VAL A 288 7.80 -25.28 -6.93
N ASN A 289 8.73 -24.32 -6.88
CA ASN A 289 8.66 -23.15 -6.01
C ASN A 289 7.39 -22.32 -6.28
N ASN A 290 7.04 -22.09 -7.54
CA ASN A 290 5.81 -21.39 -7.92
C ASN A 290 4.55 -22.14 -7.46
N LEU A 291 4.52 -23.47 -7.57
CA LEU A 291 3.37 -24.28 -7.11
C LEU A 291 3.27 -24.28 -5.58
N ALA A 292 4.39 -24.33 -4.87
CA ALA A 292 4.42 -24.21 -3.42
C ALA A 292 3.89 -22.85 -2.94
N ASP A 293 4.30 -21.76 -3.60
CA ASP A 293 3.77 -20.41 -3.36
C ASP A 293 2.24 -20.37 -3.55
N ASP A 294 1.73 -20.95 -4.63
CA ASP A 294 0.29 -20.98 -4.93
C ASP A 294 -0.52 -21.77 -3.88
N LEU A 295 0.04 -22.88 -3.36
CA LEU A 295 -0.57 -23.66 -2.29
C LEU A 295 -0.57 -22.91 -0.95
N CYS A 296 0.48 -22.15 -0.64
CA CYS A 296 0.50 -21.26 0.53
C CYS A 296 -0.57 -20.17 0.44
N VAL A 297 -0.83 -19.63 -0.77
CA VAL A 297 -1.93 -18.68 -1.01
C VAL A 297 -3.29 -19.33 -0.75
N LEU A 298 -3.52 -20.56 -1.24
CA LEU A 298 -4.74 -21.31 -0.94
C LEU A 298 -4.92 -21.51 0.57
N LEU A 299 -3.86 -21.89 1.28
CA LEU A 299 -3.91 -22.09 2.72
C LEU A 299 -4.21 -20.79 3.47
N ALA A 300 -3.60 -19.67 3.07
CA ALA A 300 -3.89 -18.35 3.62
C ALA A 300 -5.36 -17.94 3.39
N LEU A 301 -5.93 -18.25 2.23
CA LEU A 301 -7.37 -18.04 1.95
C LEU A 301 -8.25 -18.90 2.86
N TYR A 302 -7.88 -20.17 3.08
CA TYR A 302 -8.63 -21.05 3.97
C TYR A 302 -8.64 -20.56 5.42
N VAL A 303 -7.53 -19.99 5.88
CA VAL A 303 -7.44 -19.38 7.21
C VAL A 303 -8.30 -18.14 7.32
N GLU A 304 -8.22 -17.22 6.35
CA GLU A 304 -8.97 -15.96 6.38
C GLU A 304 -10.49 -16.18 6.35
N HIS A 305 -10.96 -17.22 5.64
CA HIS A 305 -12.38 -17.61 5.62
C HIS A 305 -12.79 -18.54 6.77
N GLY A 306 -11.87 -18.90 7.66
CA GLY A 306 -12.16 -19.71 8.84
C GLY A 306 -12.55 -21.16 8.51
N PHE A 307 -12.01 -21.75 7.45
CA PHE A 307 -12.19 -23.18 7.15
C PHE A 307 -11.45 -24.10 8.14
N ILE A 308 -10.40 -23.55 8.79
CA ILE A 308 -9.59 -24.22 9.80
C ILE A 308 -9.95 -23.58 11.15
N GLN A 309 -11.03 -24.04 11.78
CA GLN A 309 -11.38 -23.63 13.14
C GLN A 309 -10.63 -24.51 14.15
N ILE A 310 -10.03 -23.87 15.15
CA ILE A 310 -9.59 -24.54 16.37
C ILE A 310 -10.86 -24.67 17.22
N ASP A 311 -11.41 -25.88 17.31
CA ASP A 311 -12.45 -26.12 18.29
C ASP A 311 -11.82 -25.99 19.68
N PRO A 312 -12.35 -25.13 20.57
CA PRO A 312 -11.79 -24.95 21.91
C PRO A 312 -11.87 -26.22 22.78
N VAL A 313 -12.58 -27.25 22.30
CA VAL A 313 -12.71 -28.56 22.96
C VAL A 313 -11.44 -29.41 22.83
N ASP A 314 -10.60 -29.16 21.82
CA ASP A 314 -9.37 -29.94 21.58
C ASP A 314 -8.18 -29.50 22.46
N GLN A 315 -8.35 -28.49 23.33
CA GLN A 315 -7.35 -28.12 24.36
C GLN A 315 -7.52 -28.88 25.68
N VAL A 316 -8.55 -29.71 25.82
CA VAL A 316 -8.73 -30.54 27.02
C VAL A 316 -8.03 -31.87 26.80
N GLU A 317 -7.05 -32.17 27.65
CA GLU A 317 -6.29 -33.42 27.69
C GLU A 317 -7.13 -34.68 27.40
N PRO A 318 -6.55 -35.73 26.78
CA PRO A 318 -7.20 -37.02 26.65
C PRO A 318 -7.19 -37.73 28.01
N ARG A 319 -8.13 -37.39 28.90
CA ARG A 319 -8.32 -38.11 30.17
C ARG A 319 -9.73 -38.69 30.30
N SER A 320 -9.80 -39.96 29.93
CA SER A 320 -10.60 -41.03 30.52
C SER A 320 -11.96 -40.69 31.16
N LYS A 321 -13.04 -41.25 30.59
CA LYS A 321 -13.79 -42.35 31.21
C LYS A 321 -14.95 -42.83 30.34
N GLY A 322 -14.84 -44.12 29.97
CA GLY A 322 -15.92 -45.09 29.92
C GLY A 322 -17.26 -44.69 29.32
N ILE A 323 -17.40 -44.83 27.99
CA ILE A 323 -18.64 -45.36 27.42
C ILE A 323 -18.23 -46.39 26.37
N ALA A 324 -18.53 -47.67 26.64
CA ALA A 324 -18.34 -48.78 25.73
C ALA A 324 -19.23 -48.58 24.50
N ARG A 325 -18.67 -48.05 23.42
CA ARG A 325 -19.27 -48.06 22.09
C ARG A 325 -18.38 -48.87 21.14
N ALA A 326 -19.04 -49.65 20.29
CA ALA A 326 -18.51 -50.69 19.41
C ALA A 326 -17.08 -50.40 18.89
N VAL A 327 -16.19 -51.37 19.07
CA VAL A 327 -14.80 -51.36 18.61
C VAL A 327 -14.77 -51.11 17.10
N PRO A 328 -14.28 -49.95 16.63
CA PRO A 328 -14.05 -49.73 15.21
C PRO A 328 -12.90 -50.63 14.74
N THR A 329 -12.97 -51.13 13.52
CA THR A 329 -11.87 -51.87 12.87
C THR A 329 -10.56 -51.07 12.91
N THR A 330 -9.43 -51.76 12.97
CA THR A 330 -8.07 -51.18 13.09
C THR A 330 -7.79 -50.08 12.05
N ALA A 331 -8.33 -50.22 10.83
CA ALA A 331 -8.21 -49.24 9.76
C ALA A 331 -8.95 -47.91 10.06
N VAL A 332 -10.13 -47.95 10.67
CA VAL A 332 -10.90 -46.74 11.05
C VAL A 332 -10.20 -46.00 12.20
N ARG A 333 -9.56 -46.75 13.09
CA ARG A 333 -8.77 -46.17 14.19
C ARG A 333 -7.49 -45.50 13.68
N GLN A 334 -6.86 -46.07 12.65
CA GLN A 334 -5.68 -45.50 12.01
C GLN A 334 -6.03 -44.25 11.19
N SER A 335 -7.15 -44.24 10.45
CA SER A 335 -7.57 -43.07 9.69
C SER A 335 -7.98 -41.89 10.58
N ALA A 336 -8.67 -42.16 11.70
CA ALA A 336 -8.98 -41.12 12.70
C ALA A 336 -7.69 -40.55 13.32
N ARG A 337 -6.75 -41.41 13.74
CA ARG A 337 -5.46 -40.97 14.28
C ARG A 337 -4.63 -40.18 13.26
N GLN A 338 -4.67 -40.57 11.99
CA GLN A 338 -4.02 -39.84 10.90
C GLN A 338 -4.63 -38.45 10.70
N GLN A 339 -5.96 -38.32 10.80
CA GLN A 339 -6.65 -37.04 10.70
C GLN A 339 -6.29 -36.12 11.87
N ASP A 340 -6.24 -36.63 13.09
CA ASP A 340 -5.89 -35.84 14.28
C ASP A 340 -4.44 -35.33 14.21
N LEU A 341 -3.51 -36.19 13.78
CA LEU A 341 -2.10 -35.84 13.66
C LEU A 341 -1.86 -34.84 12.51
N ALA A 342 -2.52 -35.03 11.37
CA ALA A 342 -2.50 -34.08 10.25
C ALA A 342 -3.11 -32.73 10.65
N ARG A 343 -4.21 -32.72 11.42
CA ARG A 343 -4.83 -31.48 11.93
C ARG A 343 -3.89 -30.77 12.90
N ALA A 344 -3.26 -31.48 13.84
CA ALA A 344 -2.32 -30.90 14.78
C ALA A 344 -1.08 -30.29 14.08
N ARG A 345 -0.54 -30.98 13.07
CA ARG A 345 0.60 -30.48 12.27
C ARG A 345 0.22 -29.29 11.39
N LEU A 346 -0.94 -29.35 10.73
CA LEU A 346 -1.47 -28.22 9.97
C LEU A 346 -1.70 -27.01 10.88
N LEU A 347 -2.29 -27.20 12.05
CA LEU A 347 -2.50 -26.13 13.02
C LEU A 347 -1.17 -25.58 13.54
N GLY A 348 -0.17 -26.41 13.82
CA GLY A 348 1.16 -25.96 14.23
C GLY A 348 1.86 -25.13 13.13
N PHE A 349 1.73 -25.56 11.87
CA PHE A 349 2.28 -24.83 10.72
C PHE A 349 1.59 -23.49 10.48
N VAL A 350 0.27 -23.44 10.66
CA VAL A 350 -0.55 -22.25 10.44
C VAL A 350 -0.64 -21.37 11.70
N TRP A 351 -0.21 -21.87 12.87
CA TRP A 351 -0.27 -21.18 14.16
C TRP A 351 0.30 -19.76 14.16
N PRO A 352 1.43 -19.46 13.49
CA PRO A 352 1.94 -18.09 13.39
C PRO A 352 0.90 -17.11 12.82
N ILE A 353 0.06 -17.59 11.90
CA ILE A 353 -0.97 -16.79 11.22
C ILE A 353 -2.28 -16.82 12.00
N LEU A 354 -2.66 -17.95 12.62
CA LEU A 354 -3.88 -18.02 13.44
C LEU A 354 -3.74 -17.24 14.76
N GLY A 355 -2.57 -17.31 15.40
CA GLY A 355 -2.28 -16.69 16.70
C GLY A 355 -2.24 -15.16 16.65
N ASP A 356 -1.77 -14.57 15.55
CA ASP A 356 -1.81 -13.12 15.29
C ASP A 356 -3.05 -12.69 14.44
N GLY A 357 -3.74 -13.66 13.80
CA GLY A 357 -4.66 -13.45 12.67
C GLY A 357 -6.02 -12.84 12.96
N LEU A 358 -6.60 -12.99 14.15
CA LEU A 358 -7.94 -12.42 14.40
C LEU A 358 -7.94 -10.96 14.85
N ASN A 359 -6.83 -10.43 15.40
CA ASN A 359 -6.82 -9.09 16.01
C ASN A 359 -5.71 -8.14 15.53
N LYS A 360 -4.73 -8.58 14.73
CA LYS A 360 -3.68 -7.67 14.25
C LYS A 360 -3.63 -7.63 12.73
N ILE A 361 -4.39 -6.70 12.18
CA ILE A 361 -3.96 -6.01 10.97
C ILE A 361 -2.54 -5.52 11.28
N GLN A 362 -1.51 -5.96 10.55
CA GLN A 362 -0.31 -5.14 10.41
C GLN A 362 -0.64 -4.16 9.28
N PRO A 363 -1.29 -3.00 9.56
CA PRO A 363 -1.43 -2.01 8.51
C PRO A 363 -0.02 -1.68 8.08
N SER A 364 0.23 -1.65 6.77
CA SER A 364 1.42 -0.98 6.26
C SER A 364 1.45 0.39 6.93
N ASN A 365 2.53 0.70 7.65
CA ASN A 365 2.64 1.97 8.39
C ASN A 365 2.55 3.18 7.44
N THR A 366 2.55 2.98 6.12
CA THR A 366 2.41 4.01 5.08
C THR A 366 1.05 4.70 5.13
N THR A 367 -0.05 3.94 5.18
CA THR A 367 -1.40 4.50 5.19
C THR A 367 -1.69 5.38 6.42
N PRO A 368 -1.49 4.91 7.66
CA PRO A 368 -1.73 5.76 8.81
C PRO A 368 -0.78 6.95 8.79
N ALA A 369 0.46 6.80 8.31
CA ALA A 369 1.38 7.92 8.19
C ALA A 369 0.92 8.99 7.20
N LEU A 370 0.43 8.58 6.03
CA LEU A 370 -0.17 9.48 5.05
C LEU A 370 -1.39 10.16 5.67
N PHE A 371 -2.33 9.42 6.24
CA PHE A 371 -3.54 9.98 6.84
C PHE A 371 -3.26 10.97 7.99
N TRP A 372 -2.33 10.64 8.88
CA TRP A 372 -1.98 11.53 9.99
C TRP A 372 -1.21 12.75 9.51
N SER A 373 -0.26 12.60 8.60
CA SER A 373 0.47 13.75 8.05
C SER A 373 -0.46 14.70 7.31
N THR A 374 -1.42 14.18 6.53
CA THR A 374 -2.36 15.00 5.78
C THR A 374 -3.30 15.79 6.69
N ILE A 375 -3.86 15.15 7.71
CA ILE A 375 -4.71 15.81 8.71
C ILE A 375 -3.92 16.87 9.48
N LEU A 376 -2.71 16.55 9.94
CA LEU A 376 -1.89 17.48 10.71
C LEU A 376 -1.46 18.69 9.89
N ILE A 377 -1.12 18.50 8.61
CA ILE A 377 -0.85 19.63 7.69
C ILE A 377 -2.08 20.53 7.63
N PHE A 378 -3.27 19.99 7.37
CA PHE A 378 -4.48 20.81 7.31
C PHE A 378 -4.82 21.53 8.62
N ILE A 379 -4.70 20.86 9.76
CA ILE A 379 -4.93 21.50 11.07
C ILE A 379 -3.96 22.66 11.28
N VAL A 380 -2.66 22.43 11.06
CA VAL A 380 -1.64 23.47 11.19
C VAL A 380 -1.91 24.64 10.24
N THR A 381 -2.25 24.34 9.00
CA THR A 381 -2.58 25.33 7.97
C THR A 381 -3.81 26.14 8.33
N LEU A 382 -4.86 25.53 8.88
CA LEU A 382 -6.07 26.23 9.33
C LEU A 382 -5.80 27.13 10.55
N VAL A 383 -5.05 26.63 11.54
CA VAL A 383 -4.64 27.42 12.70
C VAL A 383 -3.76 28.60 12.28
N TRP A 384 -2.83 28.36 11.35
CA TRP A 384 -1.99 29.41 10.78
C TRP A 384 -2.82 30.44 10.04
N SER A 385 -3.74 29.98 9.19
CA SER A 385 -4.66 30.84 8.45
C SER A 385 -5.45 31.73 9.40
N TYR A 386 -6.03 31.19 10.48
CA TYR A 386 -6.85 31.97 11.40
C TYR A 386 -6.07 33.10 12.10
N TRP A 387 -4.85 32.83 12.58
CA TRP A 387 -4.11 33.75 13.44
C TRP A 387 -2.94 34.46 12.73
N PRO A 388 -1.74 33.87 12.53
CA PRO A 388 -0.65 34.52 11.79
C PRO A 388 -1.03 34.98 10.37
N GLY A 389 -1.91 34.24 9.71
CA GLY A 389 -2.32 34.50 8.33
C GLY A 389 -3.15 35.78 8.17
N LEU A 390 -3.69 36.37 9.26
CA LEU A 390 -4.38 37.68 9.19
C LEU A 390 -3.36 38.72 8.77
N TYR A 391 -2.28 38.80 9.55
CA TYR A 391 -1.20 39.76 9.34
C TYR A 391 -0.42 39.48 8.06
N GLU A 392 -0.19 38.21 7.71
CA GLU A 392 0.49 37.86 6.46
C GLU A 392 -0.31 38.32 5.23
N MET A 393 -1.64 38.17 5.24
CA MET A 393 -2.48 38.64 4.13
C MET A 393 -2.61 40.16 4.12
N GLU A 394 -2.72 40.80 5.27
CA GLU A 394 -2.72 42.27 5.38
C GLU A 394 -1.44 42.88 4.80
N LEU A 395 -0.28 42.25 5.06
CA LEU A 395 1.00 42.60 4.46
C LEU A 395 1.04 42.40 2.94
N ARG A 396 0.42 41.34 2.41
CA ARG A 396 0.40 41.06 0.96
C ARG A 396 -0.51 42.01 0.19
N TRP A 397 -1.63 42.40 0.78
CA TRP A 397 -2.71 43.13 0.09
C TRP A 397 -2.86 44.59 0.52
N MET A 398 -1.83 45.15 1.17
CA MET A 398 -1.80 46.56 1.61
C MET A 398 -3.09 46.98 2.36
N GLY A 399 -3.59 46.13 3.24
CA GLY A 399 -4.77 46.43 4.07
C GLY A 399 -6.14 46.09 3.48
N VAL A 400 -6.23 45.44 2.31
CA VAL A 400 -7.53 44.94 1.82
C VAL A 400 -8.00 43.76 2.70
N PRO A 401 -9.20 43.86 3.32
CA PRO A 401 -9.69 42.79 4.19
C PRO A 401 -10.09 41.56 3.37
N SER A 402 -9.41 40.43 3.62
CA SER A 402 -9.83 39.13 3.10
C SER A 402 -10.84 38.48 4.05
N THR A 403 -11.86 37.83 3.50
CA THR A 403 -12.76 37.05 4.34
C THR A 403 -12.03 35.85 4.94
N GLY A 404 -12.39 35.47 6.17
CA GLY A 404 -11.73 34.35 6.85
C GLY A 404 -11.76 33.03 6.05
N TYR A 405 -12.84 32.80 5.28
CA TYR A 405 -13.03 31.61 4.46
C TYR A 405 -12.12 31.59 3.22
N GLN A 406 -12.02 32.69 2.48
CA GLN A 406 -11.15 32.77 1.30
C GLN A 406 -9.70 32.49 1.69
N ARG A 407 -9.23 33.14 2.74
CA ARG A 407 -7.89 32.93 3.27
C ARG A 407 -7.67 31.49 3.73
N ALA A 408 -8.62 30.87 4.42
CA ALA A 408 -8.52 29.45 4.77
C ALA A 408 -8.40 28.56 3.52
N GLY A 409 -9.20 28.84 2.49
CA GLY A 409 -9.12 28.19 1.19
C GLY A 409 -7.74 28.31 0.54
N ASP A 410 -7.19 29.53 0.46
CA ASP A 410 -5.90 29.79 -0.16
C ASP A 410 -4.76 29.03 0.52
N TYR A 411 -4.71 29.11 1.85
CA TYR A 411 -3.70 28.39 2.63
C TYR A 411 -3.83 26.86 2.46
N LEU A 412 -5.05 26.33 2.42
CA LEU A 412 -5.30 24.90 2.18
C LEU A 412 -4.86 24.46 0.78
N VAL A 413 -5.17 25.23 -0.27
CA VAL A 413 -4.76 24.95 -1.64
C VAL A 413 -3.23 24.98 -1.76
N VAL A 414 -2.60 26.01 -1.19
CA VAL A 414 -1.14 26.16 -1.15
C VAL A 414 -0.49 25.00 -0.36
N ALA A 415 -1.07 24.57 0.75
CA ALA A 415 -0.57 23.44 1.52
C ALA A 415 -0.76 22.10 0.78
N PHE A 416 -1.90 21.95 0.08
CA PHE A 416 -2.20 20.78 -0.72
C PHE A 416 -1.18 20.60 -1.84
N ASN A 417 -0.99 21.63 -2.65
CA ASN A 417 -0.05 21.61 -3.76
C ASN A 417 1.41 21.53 -3.27
N GLY A 418 1.73 22.25 -2.19
CA GLY A 418 3.08 22.39 -1.68
C GLY A 418 3.58 21.27 -0.80
N PHE A 419 2.72 20.47 -0.15
CA PHE A 419 3.16 19.42 0.77
C PHE A 419 2.45 18.08 0.53
N MET A 420 1.15 18.09 0.24
CA MET A 420 0.34 16.87 0.19
C MET A 420 0.61 16.07 -1.08
N ILE A 421 0.68 16.73 -2.23
CA ILE A 421 0.98 16.06 -3.50
C ILE A 421 2.37 15.41 -3.46
N PRO A 422 3.47 16.11 -3.10
CA PRO A 422 4.77 15.46 -2.95
C PRO A 422 4.78 14.31 -1.93
N MET A 423 4.08 14.47 -0.80
CA MET A 423 3.96 13.42 0.22
C MET A 423 3.29 12.16 -0.32
N LEU A 424 2.15 12.33 -1.00
CA LEU A 424 1.40 11.22 -1.60
C LEU A 424 2.26 10.45 -2.60
N ILE A 425 3.02 11.17 -3.44
CA ILE A 425 3.88 10.55 -4.45
C ILE A 425 5.05 9.83 -3.80
N ALA A 426 5.73 10.42 -2.83
CA ALA A 426 6.85 9.79 -2.14
C ALA A 426 6.43 8.52 -1.38
N VAL A 427 5.30 8.59 -0.66
CA VAL A 427 4.75 7.43 0.07
C VAL A 427 4.27 6.35 -0.91
N ALA A 428 3.64 6.72 -2.03
CA ALA A 428 3.22 5.77 -3.05
C ALA A 428 4.41 5.07 -3.72
N LEU A 429 5.50 5.80 -4.02
CA LEU A 429 6.74 5.23 -4.56
C LEU A 429 7.37 4.25 -3.59
N ARG A 430 7.44 4.60 -2.30
CA ARG A 430 7.91 3.70 -1.25
C ARG A 430 7.06 2.43 -1.17
N ASP A 431 5.73 2.58 -1.14
CA ASP A 431 4.80 1.45 -1.03
C ASP A 431 4.89 0.54 -2.28
N ALA A 432 4.97 1.13 -3.47
CA ALA A 432 5.17 0.38 -4.71
C ALA A 432 6.50 -0.38 -4.71
N GLY A 433 7.60 0.26 -4.29
CA GLY A 433 8.90 -0.39 -4.20
C GLY A 433 8.93 -1.54 -3.19
N LEU A 434 8.23 -1.40 -2.07
CA LEU A 434 8.10 -2.47 -1.07
C LEU A 434 7.35 -3.66 -1.66
N GLN A 435 6.29 -3.41 -2.44
CA GLN A 435 5.52 -4.46 -3.10
C GLN A 435 6.34 -5.19 -4.18
N SER A 436 7.16 -4.47 -4.95
CA SER A 436 8.04 -5.08 -5.94
C SER A 436 9.30 -5.71 -5.36
N LYS A 437 9.50 -5.69 -4.04
CA LYS A 437 10.74 -6.10 -3.34
C LYS A 437 12.01 -5.38 -3.83
N THR A 438 11.86 -4.29 -4.57
CA THR A 438 12.98 -3.48 -5.07
C THR A 438 13.35 -2.37 -4.09
N TRP A 439 12.47 -2.07 -3.12
CA TRP A 439 12.76 -1.06 -2.10
C TRP A 439 13.78 -1.56 -1.09
N ILE A 440 14.96 -0.94 -1.12
CA ILE A 440 15.99 -1.14 -0.11
C ILE A 440 15.70 -0.14 1.01
N ASN A 441 15.55 -0.64 2.24
CA ASN A 441 15.39 0.24 3.40
C ASN A 441 16.63 1.12 3.54
N ILE A 442 16.43 2.45 3.49
CA ILE A 442 17.50 3.44 3.43
C ILE A 442 18.47 3.32 4.62
N TRP A 443 17.98 2.93 5.80
CA TRP A 443 18.79 2.80 7.01
C TRP A 443 19.47 1.44 7.17
N ARG A 444 19.06 0.42 6.40
CA ARG A 444 19.70 -0.91 6.37
C ARG A 444 20.60 -1.12 5.16
N ALA A 445 20.60 -0.19 4.21
CA ALA A 445 21.45 -0.27 3.05
C ALA A 445 22.93 -0.35 3.48
N PRO A 446 23.71 -1.33 3.00
CA PRO A 446 25.11 -1.50 3.40
C PRO A 446 25.99 -0.32 2.97
N HIS A 447 25.63 0.36 1.88
CA HIS A 447 26.38 1.50 1.32
C HIS A 447 25.44 2.60 0.83
N TRP A 448 25.91 3.86 0.95
CA TRP A 448 25.16 5.05 0.51
C TRP A 448 24.83 5.02 -0.99
N THR A 449 25.65 4.34 -1.79
CA THR A 449 25.48 4.17 -3.24
C THR A 449 24.21 3.44 -3.63
N ALA A 450 23.66 2.58 -2.75
CA ALA A 450 22.38 1.91 -2.99
C ALA A 450 21.18 2.81 -2.59
N SER A 451 21.31 3.57 -1.50
CA SER A 451 20.22 4.40 -0.99
C SER A 451 20.07 5.76 -1.69
N LEU A 452 21.19 6.36 -2.13
CA LEU A 452 21.19 7.72 -2.68
C LEU A 452 20.43 7.84 -4.01
N PRO A 453 20.60 6.92 -4.98
CA PRO A 453 19.80 6.94 -6.21
C PRO A 453 18.30 6.82 -5.92
N GLN A 454 17.91 6.00 -4.94
CA GLN A 454 16.51 5.82 -4.55
C GLN A 454 15.92 7.11 -3.93
N ILE A 455 16.68 7.79 -3.06
CA ILE A 455 16.28 9.08 -2.48
C ILE A 455 16.16 10.16 -3.57
N LEU A 456 17.15 10.25 -4.46
CA LEU A 456 17.17 11.24 -5.54
C LEU A 456 16.01 11.01 -6.52
N MET A 457 15.75 9.76 -6.91
CA MET A 457 14.63 9.40 -7.77
C MET A 457 13.29 9.77 -7.11
N MET A 458 13.11 9.45 -5.84
CA MET A 458 11.91 9.81 -5.08
C MET A 458 11.72 11.32 -5.00
N LEU A 459 12.78 12.06 -4.68
CA LEU A 459 12.77 13.53 -4.60
C LEU A 459 12.42 14.14 -5.96
N ALA A 460 13.07 13.68 -7.03
CA ALA A 460 12.86 14.17 -8.38
C ALA A 460 11.41 13.90 -8.84
N LEU A 461 10.91 12.67 -8.69
CA LEU A 461 9.55 12.32 -9.11
C LEU A 461 8.49 13.10 -8.33
N ALA A 462 8.65 13.23 -7.01
CA ALA A 462 7.73 14.01 -6.17
C ALA A 462 7.73 15.49 -6.57
N TRP A 463 8.90 16.06 -6.83
CA TRP A 463 9.06 17.46 -7.25
C TRP A 463 8.52 17.72 -8.66
N PHE A 464 8.93 16.93 -9.65
CA PHE A 464 8.50 17.09 -11.05
C PHE A 464 6.98 16.91 -11.21
N SER A 465 6.39 15.97 -10.48
CA SER A 465 4.94 15.75 -10.58
C SER A 465 4.15 16.89 -9.95
N ALA A 466 4.59 17.39 -8.79
CA ALA A 466 3.90 18.50 -8.12
C ALA A 466 4.07 19.82 -8.90
N ILE A 467 5.25 20.10 -9.45
CA ILE A 467 5.47 21.30 -10.28
C ILE A 467 4.69 21.25 -11.58
N PHE A 468 4.58 20.08 -12.20
CA PHE A 468 3.75 19.89 -13.38
C PHE A 468 2.28 20.24 -13.10
N ILE A 469 1.75 19.81 -11.96
CA ILE A 469 0.38 20.13 -11.53
C ILE A 469 0.21 21.63 -11.30
N VAL A 470 1.15 22.29 -10.62
CA VAL A 470 1.08 23.73 -10.36
C VAL A 470 1.18 24.54 -11.66
N ILE A 471 2.07 24.17 -12.59
CA ILE A 471 2.16 24.80 -13.90
C ILE A 471 0.85 24.60 -14.67
N ALA A 472 0.26 23.40 -14.64
CA ALA A 472 -1.01 23.14 -15.30
C ALA A 472 -2.16 23.99 -14.72
N ILE A 473 -2.21 24.17 -13.39
CA ILE A 473 -3.19 25.06 -12.73
C ILE A 473 -2.98 26.51 -13.17
N ASN A 474 -1.74 27.01 -13.16
CA ASN A 474 -1.44 28.37 -13.58
C ASN A 474 -1.77 28.60 -15.06
N PHE A 475 -1.44 27.63 -15.92
CA PHE A 475 -1.77 27.66 -17.34
C PHE A 475 -3.29 27.69 -17.55
N TRP A 476 -4.03 26.88 -16.81
CA TRP A 476 -5.49 26.84 -16.83
C TRP A 476 -6.11 28.17 -16.38
N ASN A 477 -5.59 28.78 -15.32
CA ASN A 477 -6.06 30.08 -14.85
C ASN A 477 -5.84 31.18 -15.88
N VAL A 478 -4.66 31.22 -16.52
CA VAL A 478 -4.40 32.18 -17.61
C VAL A 478 -5.32 31.93 -18.81
N ALA A 479 -5.55 30.67 -19.18
CA ALA A 479 -6.46 30.30 -20.26
C ALA A 479 -7.89 30.82 -20.06
N ILE A 480 -8.39 30.75 -18.82
CA ILE A 480 -9.74 31.17 -18.48
C ILE A 480 -9.84 32.70 -18.39
N THR A 481 -8.92 33.33 -17.65
CA THR A 481 -8.95 34.77 -17.36
C THR A 481 -8.75 35.64 -18.60
N GLN A 482 -7.92 35.21 -19.57
CA GLN A 482 -7.56 36.09 -20.66
C GLN A 482 -8.53 36.08 -21.86
N ASN A 483 -9.39 35.07 -22.03
CA ASN A 483 -10.44 34.90 -23.07
C ASN A 483 -10.10 35.37 -24.52
N GLN A 484 -8.84 35.71 -24.79
CA GLN A 484 -8.28 36.28 -26.01
C GLN A 484 -7.05 35.44 -26.35
N GLY A 485 -6.85 35.22 -27.65
CA GLY A 485 -5.98 34.17 -28.19
C GLY A 485 -4.63 34.06 -27.48
N PHE A 486 -4.26 32.82 -27.15
CA PHE A 486 -2.94 32.45 -26.66
C PHE A 486 -1.85 32.97 -27.61
N ASP A 487 -1.24 34.11 -27.29
CA ASP A 487 0.01 34.49 -27.95
C ASP A 487 1.11 33.54 -27.44
N ARG A 488 1.85 32.96 -28.39
CA ARG A 488 2.85 31.92 -28.12
C ARG A 488 3.93 32.41 -27.15
N ASN A 489 4.25 33.70 -27.21
CA ASN A 489 5.25 34.32 -26.35
C ASN A 489 4.75 34.50 -24.90
N GLY A 490 3.50 34.94 -24.72
CA GLY A 490 2.91 35.12 -23.37
C GLY A 490 2.76 33.79 -22.61
N SER A 491 2.45 32.70 -23.32
CA SER A 491 2.33 31.37 -22.70
C SER A 491 3.66 30.86 -22.10
N PHE A 492 4.79 31.14 -22.76
CA PHE A 492 6.09 30.72 -22.29
C PHE A 492 6.54 31.53 -21.07
N ASP A 493 6.27 32.83 -21.06
CA ASP A 493 6.62 33.71 -19.93
C ASP A 493 5.80 33.38 -18.67
N VAL A 494 4.54 32.98 -18.81
CA VAL A 494 3.72 32.46 -17.70
C VAL A 494 4.33 31.18 -17.13
N VAL A 495 4.66 30.21 -18.00
CA VAL A 495 5.26 28.93 -17.57
C VAL A 495 6.60 29.16 -16.88
N ARG A 496 7.44 30.02 -17.48
CA ARG A 496 8.75 30.37 -16.92
C ARG A 496 8.61 31.06 -15.57
N THR A 497 7.74 32.05 -15.44
CA THR A 497 7.55 32.79 -14.19
C THR A 497 6.97 31.89 -13.10
N ALA A 498 6.00 31.04 -13.43
CA ALA A 498 5.47 30.03 -12.52
C ALA A 498 6.55 29.04 -12.07
N PHE A 499 7.37 28.55 -13.00
CA PHE A 499 8.48 27.65 -12.67
C PHE A 499 9.50 28.34 -11.77
N GLU A 500 10.00 29.53 -12.12
CA GLU A 500 10.99 30.26 -11.34
C GLU A 500 10.47 30.64 -9.93
N ALA A 501 9.18 30.97 -9.81
CA ALA A 501 8.58 31.37 -8.54
C ALA A 501 8.21 30.19 -7.63
N ASP A 502 7.69 29.09 -8.19
CA ASP A 502 7.09 28.00 -7.42
C ASP A 502 7.97 26.73 -7.35
N ALA A 503 9.00 26.59 -8.20
CA ALA A 503 9.87 25.41 -8.20
C ALA A 503 10.47 25.12 -6.82
N LEU A 504 11.04 26.14 -6.17
CA LEU A 504 11.69 25.96 -4.88
C LEU A 504 10.69 25.79 -3.74
N PHE A 505 9.51 26.40 -3.86
CA PHE A 505 8.40 26.20 -2.93
C PHE A 505 7.93 24.74 -2.93
N ILE A 506 7.83 24.12 -4.09
CA ILE A 506 7.43 22.72 -4.23
C ILE A 506 8.57 21.78 -3.81
N LEU A 507 9.82 22.14 -4.10
CA LEU A 507 10.99 21.37 -3.67
C LEU A 507 11.02 21.18 -2.15
N ARG A 508 10.65 22.24 -1.39
CA ARG A 508 10.50 22.16 0.07
C ARG A 508 9.52 21.04 0.48
N GLY A 509 8.40 20.91 -0.22
CA GLY A 509 7.43 19.83 -0.03
C GLY A 509 7.98 18.44 -0.31
N SER A 510 8.72 18.30 -1.40
CA SER A 510 9.34 17.03 -1.78
C SER A 510 10.41 16.61 -0.78
N ILE A 511 11.22 17.54 -0.27
CA ILE A 511 12.20 17.26 0.80
C ILE A 511 11.48 16.83 2.07
N PHE A 512 10.39 17.50 2.45
CA PHE A 512 9.57 17.09 3.59
C PHE A 512 9.02 15.67 3.44
N ALA A 513 8.52 15.32 2.25
CA ALA A 513 8.04 13.98 1.93
C ALA A 513 9.14 12.91 2.08
N VAL A 514 10.35 13.21 1.61
CA VAL A 514 11.53 12.34 1.79
C VAL A 514 11.85 12.17 3.27
N LEU A 515 11.80 13.23 4.08
CA LEU A 515 12.06 13.16 5.52
C LEU A 515 11.04 12.26 6.25
N VAL A 516 9.77 12.31 5.85
CA VAL A 516 8.73 11.40 6.39
C VAL A 516 8.99 9.95 5.97
N VAL A 517 9.39 9.70 4.73
CA VAL A 517 9.79 8.35 4.28
C VAL A 517 11.00 7.83 5.04
N LEU A 518 12.01 8.68 5.28
CA LEU A 518 13.18 8.35 6.10
C LEU A 518 12.77 7.98 7.53
N LEU A 519 11.80 8.68 8.12
CA LEU A 519 11.26 8.33 9.44
C LEU A 519 10.60 6.95 9.43
N LEU A 520 9.78 6.65 8.41
CA LEU A 520 9.13 5.34 8.25
C LEU A 520 10.15 4.21 8.10
N ASP A 521 11.18 4.43 7.28
CA ASP A 521 12.26 3.47 7.08
C ASP A 521 13.10 3.29 8.35
N GLY A 522 13.38 4.37 9.09
CA GLY A 522 14.16 4.29 10.33
C GLY A 522 13.43 3.54 11.44
N ILE A 523 12.12 3.73 11.52
CA ILE A 523 11.25 2.99 12.41
C ILE A 523 11.24 1.50 12.01
N SER A 524 11.03 1.16 10.73
CA SER A 524 11.07 -0.24 10.27
C SER A 524 12.44 -0.92 10.45
N ALA A 525 13.54 -0.17 10.30
CA ALA A 525 14.90 -0.69 10.45
C ALA A 525 15.26 -1.10 11.89
N GLN A 526 14.49 -0.66 12.89
CA GLN A 526 14.82 -0.81 14.32
C GLN A 526 16.13 -0.13 14.70
N LEU A 527 16.33 1.12 14.26
CA LEU A 527 17.52 1.87 14.63
C LEU A 527 17.72 1.86 16.16
N PRO A 528 18.89 1.44 16.66
CA PRO A 528 19.15 1.35 18.10
C PRO A 528 19.04 2.71 18.80
N SER A 529 19.19 3.84 18.10
CA SER A 529 18.93 5.18 18.63
C SER A 529 17.44 5.44 18.95
N LEU A 530 16.52 4.83 18.21
CA LEU A 530 15.07 4.88 18.47
C LEU A 530 14.63 3.83 19.51
N GLN A 531 15.39 2.73 19.66
CA GLN A 531 15.10 1.67 20.64
C GLN A 531 15.72 1.90 22.02
N LYS A 532 16.95 2.43 22.12
CA LYS A 532 17.68 2.57 23.41
C LYS A 532 17.19 3.73 24.28
N GLN A 533 16.59 4.77 23.69
CA GLN A 533 15.99 5.89 24.44
C GLN A 533 14.54 6.06 24.05
N LYS A 534 13.71 5.20 24.66
CA LYS A 534 12.25 5.27 24.69
C LYS A 534 11.81 6.48 25.52
N THR A 535 12.09 7.68 25.02
CA THR A 535 11.65 8.93 25.66
C THR A 535 11.24 9.89 24.58
N TRP A 536 10.09 10.55 24.77
CA TRP A 536 9.60 11.75 24.06
C TRP A 536 10.70 12.69 23.51
N ARG A 537 11.87 12.73 24.15
CA ARG A 537 13.09 13.42 23.70
C ARG A 537 13.59 13.00 22.31
N SER A 538 13.49 11.73 21.92
CA SER A 538 13.95 11.28 20.59
C SER A 538 13.03 11.77 19.48
N SER A 539 11.71 11.68 19.70
CA SER A 539 10.67 12.30 18.85
C SER A 539 10.90 13.81 18.72
N LEU A 540 11.19 14.49 19.84
CA LEU A 540 11.43 15.93 19.88
C LEU A 540 12.72 16.32 19.15
N LEU A 541 13.80 15.55 19.29
CA LEU A 541 15.06 15.79 18.55
C LEU A 541 14.87 15.63 17.03
N TRP A 542 14.14 14.60 16.60
CA TRP A 542 13.80 14.41 15.19
C TRP A 542 12.96 15.56 14.65
N ALA A 543 11.89 15.92 15.37
CA ALA A 543 11.03 17.03 15.00
C ALA A 543 11.79 18.37 14.91
N SER A 544 12.69 18.62 15.87
CA SER A 544 13.52 19.84 15.89
C SER A 544 14.46 19.91 14.69
N ARG A 545 15.10 18.80 14.32
CA ARG A 545 15.98 18.73 13.14
C ARG A 545 15.19 19.00 11.85
N VAL A 546 14.03 18.39 11.72
CA VAL A 546 13.16 18.62 10.56
C VAL A 546 12.67 20.06 10.52
N ALA A 547 12.31 20.64 11.66
CA ALA A 547 11.88 22.05 11.74
C ALA A 547 12.97 23.02 11.24
N VAL A 548 14.22 22.81 11.61
CA VAL A 548 15.36 23.64 11.16
C VAL A 548 15.55 23.52 9.64
N ILE A 549 15.56 22.29 9.12
CA ILE A 549 15.69 22.04 7.66
C ILE A 549 14.54 22.71 6.90
N MET A 550 13.31 22.54 7.38
CA MET A 550 12.12 23.10 6.74
C MET A 550 12.07 24.63 6.84
N GLY A 551 12.52 25.20 7.95
CA GLY A 551 12.66 26.66 8.12
C GLY A 551 13.67 27.24 7.13
N ALA A 552 14.85 26.61 7.00
CA ALA A 552 15.87 27.04 6.04
C ALA A 552 15.37 26.96 4.59
N LEU A 553 14.67 25.88 4.23
CA LEU A 553 14.06 25.75 2.90
C LEU A 553 12.93 26.77 2.68
N GLY A 554 12.12 27.05 3.70
CA GLY A 554 11.08 28.08 3.67
C GLY A 554 11.65 29.50 3.48
N PHE A 555 12.79 29.78 4.11
CA PHE A 555 13.56 31.01 3.94
C PHE A 555 14.06 31.16 2.50
N CYS A 556 14.77 30.14 2.00
CA CYS A 556 15.32 30.17 0.64
C CYS A 556 14.22 30.28 -0.42
N ALA A 557 13.17 29.45 -0.32
CA ALA A 557 12.04 29.45 -1.25
C ALA A 557 11.36 30.82 -1.31
N ARG A 558 11.13 31.45 -0.15
CA ARG A 558 10.47 32.76 -0.12
C ARG A 558 11.36 33.88 -0.62
N THR A 559 12.66 33.83 -0.30
CA THR A 559 13.63 34.82 -0.77
C THR A 559 13.71 34.85 -2.29
N ILE A 560 13.82 33.69 -2.93
CA ILE A 560 13.83 33.62 -4.41
C ILE A 560 12.52 34.15 -4.98
N ARG A 561 11.38 33.73 -4.42
CA ARG A 561 10.06 34.20 -4.87
C ARG A 561 9.92 35.72 -4.75
N SER A 562 10.41 36.32 -3.66
CA SER A 562 10.39 37.79 -3.50
C SER A 562 11.34 38.49 -4.47
N ILE A 563 12.51 37.93 -4.77
CA ILE A 563 13.42 38.46 -5.81
C ILE A 563 12.75 38.44 -7.19
N VAL A 564 12.09 37.33 -7.54
CA VAL A 564 11.34 37.21 -8.81
C VAL A 564 10.20 38.22 -8.84
N ALA A 565 9.42 38.34 -7.76
CA ALA A 565 8.33 39.31 -7.67
C ALA A 565 8.80 40.77 -7.75
N ALA A 566 9.98 41.10 -7.21
CA ALA A 566 10.56 42.44 -7.33
C ALA A 566 10.96 42.77 -8.78
N ARG A 567 11.45 41.78 -9.54
CA ARG A 567 11.83 41.94 -10.96
C ARG A 567 10.64 42.10 -11.89
N VAL A 568 9.53 41.43 -11.59
CA VAL A 568 8.31 41.42 -12.43
C VAL A 568 7.34 42.55 -12.06
N ALA A 569 7.52 43.23 -10.92
CA ALA A 569 6.70 44.38 -10.54
C ALA A 569 6.79 45.51 -11.59
N GLU A 570 5.70 46.27 -11.77
CA GLU A 570 5.66 47.46 -12.61
C GLU A 570 5.41 48.71 -11.76
N PRO A 571 6.40 49.62 -11.61
CA PRO A 571 7.78 49.53 -12.09
C PRO A 571 8.65 48.52 -11.30
N PRO A 572 9.71 47.96 -11.91
CA PRO A 572 10.57 46.96 -11.26
C PRO A 572 11.28 47.56 -10.05
N ARG A 573 11.26 46.83 -8.92
CA ARG A 573 11.82 47.29 -7.65
C ARG A 573 13.32 46.95 -7.58
N PRO A 574 14.19 47.87 -7.11
CA PRO A 574 15.64 47.66 -7.07
C PRO A 574 16.10 46.65 -6.01
N GLY A 575 15.22 46.23 -5.09
CA GLY A 575 15.54 45.29 -4.01
C GLY A 575 14.32 44.85 -3.21
N LEU A 576 14.57 44.05 -2.17
CA LEU A 576 13.56 43.58 -1.23
C LEU A 576 13.16 44.70 -0.27
N ASP A 577 11.87 44.85 -0.01
CA ASP A 577 11.34 45.82 0.95
C ASP A 577 11.03 45.18 2.32
N ALA A 578 10.60 45.99 3.28
CA ALA A 578 10.25 45.52 4.62
C ALA A 578 9.09 44.49 4.61
N ILE A 579 8.20 44.58 3.61
CA ILE A 579 7.09 43.66 3.42
C ILE A 579 7.64 42.29 3.00
N ASP A 580 8.58 42.25 2.05
CA ASP A 580 9.26 41.03 1.63
C ASP A 580 9.98 40.33 2.81
N PHE A 581 10.69 41.09 3.65
CA PHE A 581 11.34 40.53 4.84
C PHE A 581 10.32 39.94 5.84
N GLY A 582 9.18 40.60 6.05
CA GLY A 582 8.09 40.06 6.85
C GLY A 582 7.57 38.74 6.28
N LEU A 583 7.33 38.69 4.96
CA LEU A 583 6.83 37.49 4.29
C LEU A 583 7.84 36.34 4.29
N ILE A 584 9.14 36.63 4.20
CA ILE A 584 10.21 35.65 4.38
C ILE A 584 10.14 35.05 5.79
N PHE A 585 10.03 35.88 6.82
CA PHE A 585 9.90 35.42 8.20
C PHE A 585 8.68 34.52 8.41
N TYR A 586 7.49 34.93 7.94
CA TYR A 586 6.28 34.10 8.03
C TYR A 586 6.45 32.75 7.34
N SER A 587 7.02 32.72 6.13
CA SER A 587 7.27 31.46 5.41
C SER A 587 8.24 30.53 6.15
N THR A 588 9.31 31.09 6.75
CA THR A 588 10.27 30.33 7.55
C THR A 588 9.60 29.69 8.77
N VAL A 589 8.85 30.48 9.54
CA VAL A 589 8.17 29.99 10.76
C VAL A 589 7.09 28.97 10.39
N TYR A 590 6.28 29.23 9.36
CA TYR A 590 5.25 28.32 8.89
C TYR A 590 5.82 26.95 8.49
N SER A 591 6.90 26.96 7.70
CA SER A 591 7.55 25.74 7.24
C SER A 591 8.16 24.94 8.39
N ALA A 592 8.82 25.63 9.33
CA ALA A 592 9.38 25.01 10.53
C ALA A 592 8.30 24.38 11.40
N LEU A 593 7.17 25.06 11.58
CA LEU A 593 6.05 24.59 12.39
C LEU A 593 5.39 23.34 11.79
N ILE A 594 5.11 23.33 10.48
CA ILE A 594 4.63 22.12 9.79
C ILE A 594 5.61 20.96 9.99
N GLY A 595 6.89 21.21 9.71
CA GLY A 595 7.95 20.20 9.85
C GLY A 595 8.01 19.60 11.25
N PHE A 596 7.95 20.46 12.28
CA PHE A 596 7.97 20.06 13.68
C PHE A 596 6.75 19.23 14.06
N VAL A 597 5.54 19.79 13.88
CA VAL A 597 4.28 19.20 14.36
C VAL A 597 4.04 17.85 13.70
N VAL A 598 4.15 17.78 12.37
CA VAL A 598 3.85 16.53 11.65
C VAL A 598 4.81 15.42 12.04
N VAL A 599 6.12 15.68 12.06
CA VAL A 599 7.11 14.64 12.38
C VAL A 599 7.02 14.23 13.85
N PHE A 600 6.78 15.17 14.76
CA PHE A 600 6.59 14.88 16.17
C PHE A 600 5.41 13.91 16.39
N PHE A 601 4.20 14.29 15.96
CA PHE A 601 3.02 13.45 16.15
C PHE A 601 3.10 12.13 15.38
N LEU A 602 3.65 12.14 14.17
CA LEU A 602 3.81 10.93 13.40
C LEU A 602 4.76 9.94 14.08
N SER A 603 5.87 10.43 14.65
CA SER A 603 6.79 9.59 15.41
C SER A 603 6.13 8.98 16.64
N GLU A 604 5.33 9.75 17.39
CA GLU A 604 4.60 9.26 18.57
C GLU A 604 3.52 8.22 18.20
N VAL A 605 2.72 8.48 17.16
CA VAL A 605 1.70 7.53 16.69
C VAL A 605 2.32 6.20 16.30
N LEU A 606 3.41 6.23 15.53
CA LEU A 606 4.10 5.03 15.07
C LEU A 606 4.79 4.26 16.20
N LEU A 607 5.33 4.97 17.20
CA LEU A 607 5.91 4.35 18.39
C LEU A 607 4.82 3.71 19.26
N ASN A 608 3.67 4.35 19.44
CA ASN A 608 2.56 3.83 20.25
C ASN A 608 1.89 2.61 19.63
N GLN A 609 1.68 2.58 18.31
CA GLN A 609 1.16 1.41 17.60
C GLN A 609 2.02 0.15 17.80
N ARG A 610 3.33 0.32 18.02
CA ARG A 610 4.25 -0.80 18.30
C ARG A 610 4.21 -1.29 19.73
N GLN A 611 3.87 -0.44 20.70
CA GLN A 611 3.76 -0.86 22.10
C GLN A 611 2.56 -1.76 22.32
N GLY A 612 1.41 -1.44 21.70
CA GLY A 612 0.25 -2.33 21.68
C GLY A 612 0.58 -3.73 21.16
N LYS A 613 1.56 -3.84 20.24
CA LYS A 613 2.04 -5.14 19.73
C LYS A 613 2.87 -5.93 20.76
N ARG A 614 3.71 -5.28 21.59
CA ARG A 614 4.57 -5.97 22.57
C ARG A 614 3.82 -6.47 23.81
N TYR A 615 2.85 -5.71 24.32
CA TYR A 615 2.12 -6.11 25.52
C TYR A 615 1.15 -7.27 25.27
N SER A 616 0.72 -7.51 24.03
CA SER A 616 -0.11 -8.68 23.69
C SER A 616 0.70 -9.93 23.33
N LEU A 617 2.03 -9.83 23.21
CA LEU A 617 2.93 -10.95 22.90
C LEU A 617 3.55 -11.56 24.16
N ILE A 618 3.28 -11.00 25.34
CA ILE A 618 3.58 -11.64 26.61
C ILE A 618 2.29 -12.40 27.00
N PRO A 619 2.17 -13.70 26.70
CA PRO A 619 1.12 -14.49 27.31
C PRO A 619 1.26 -14.33 28.82
N ASN A 620 0.12 -14.13 29.48
CA ASN A 620 -0.02 -13.97 30.92
C ASN A 620 0.36 -15.30 31.62
N ILE A 621 1.62 -15.70 31.51
CA ILE A 621 2.19 -16.85 32.20
C ILE A 621 2.66 -16.30 33.55
N THR A 622 2.07 -16.85 34.61
CA THR A 622 2.34 -16.60 36.04
C THR A 622 1.55 -15.46 36.71
N LYS A 623 0.31 -15.79 37.10
CA LYS A 623 0.01 -15.76 38.53
C LYS A 623 -0.18 -17.21 38.99
N PRO A 624 0.72 -17.80 39.80
CA PRO A 624 0.32 -18.95 40.61
C PRO A 624 -0.82 -18.48 41.51
N ALA A 625 -1.87 -19.29 41.60
CA ALA A 625 -2.89 -19.11 42.63
C ALA A 625 -2.21 -19.31 43.99
N GLU A 626 -2.23 -18.26 44.82
CA GLU A 626 -2.10 -18.39 46.28
C GLU A 626 -3.44 -18.78 46.88
#